data_AF-A0A914IUJ8-F1
#
_entry.id   AF-A0A914IUJ8-F1
#
_cell.length_a   1.000
_cell.length_b   1.000
_cell.length_c   1.000
_cell.angle_alpha   90.00
_cell.angle_beta   90.00
_cell.angle_gamma   90.00
#
_symmetry.space_group_name_H-M   'P 1'
#
loop_
_entity.id
_entity.type
_entity.pdbx_description
1 polymer ?
#
loop_
_entity_poly.entity_id
_entity_poly.type
_entity_poly.pdbx_seq_one_letter_code
_entity_poly.pdbx_strand_id
1 'polypeptide(L)'
;MSNIFIPIQQWFDRLFLLPTQRRLNNTHHFVCCGTVHVKFATLIIIIIKLAVTGFLSLHLLSNGVVVNHWIDVIYDIAEFITIIALIYGFIKEKSRWMLPYMAVQFSWFVIALIMTAITMLLFSGGLGIELSILLACNRYFDDQRYRIHEIRNRPIIRNVDGQVEHTVVDMDTVEFKNVLEQAKNQTGNVETNQNNSNNGFANPNFSLVDSEDEVDENNWHKKAKKSNILA
;
A
#
# COMPACT_ATOMS: atom_id res chain seq x y z
N MET A 1 -28.45 -5.69 44.87
CA MET A 1 -27.70 -4.56 44.28
C MET A 1 -28.44 -4.03 43.05
N SER A 2 -29.60 -3.39 43.23
CA SER A 2 -30.50 -3.00 42.12
C SER A 2 -31.01 -1.55 42.22
N ASN A 3 -30.49 -0.74 43.15
CA ASN A 3 -31.00 0.61 43.43
C ASN A 3 -30.15 1.77 42.88
N ILE A 4 -29.12 1.50 42.06
CA ILE A 4 -28.23 2.55 41.52
C ILE A 4 -28.61 2.94 40.07
N PHE A 5 -29.50 2.19 39.39
CA PHE A 5 -29.83 2.42 37.98
C PHE A 5 -31.00 3.41 37.73
N ILE A 6 -31.79 3.70 38.76
CA ILE A 6 -32.97 4.59 38.67
C ILE A 6 -32.62 6.08 38.45
N PRO A 7 -31.54 6.68 39.00
CA PRO A 7 -31.28 8.11 38.80
C PRO A 7 -30.85 8.47 37.37
N ILE A 8 -30.28 7.51 36.61
CA ILE A 8 -29.82 7.78 35.23
C ILE A 8 -31.02 7.98 34.30
N GLN A 9 -32.07 7.17 34.42
CA GLN A 9 -33.27 7.27 33.58
C GLN A 9 -33.98 8.62 33.77
N GLN A 10 -34.14 9.07 35.02
CA GLN A 10 -34.78 10.36 35.32
C GLN A 10 -33.96 11.57 34.86
N TRP A 11 -32.62 11.43 34.81
CA TRP A 11 -31.75 12.43 34.21
C TRP A 11 -31.91 12.48 32.70
N PHE A 12 -32.01 11.33 32.03
CA PHE A 12 -32.28 11.24 30.60
C PHE A 12 -33.62 11.91 30.24
N ASP A 13 -34.70 11.61 30.98
CA ASP A 13 -36.02 12.19 30.69
C ASP A 13 -36.04 13.72 30.88
N ARG A 14 -35.31 14.25 31.87
CA ARG A 14 -35.15 15.71 32.06
C ARG A 14 -34.25 16.36 31.02
N LEU A 15 -33.24 15.65 30.51
CA LEU A 15 -32.40 16.14 29.41
C LEU A 15 -33.17 16.19 28.08
N PHE A 16 -34.14 15.28 27.89
CA PHE A 16 -35.01 15.20 26.70
C PHE A 16 -36.14 16.24 26.70
N LEU A 17 -36.54 16.77 27.86
CA LEU A 17 -37.59 17.80 28.02
C LEU A 17 -37.06 19.24 28.03
N LEU A 18 -36.07 19.57 27.21
CA LEU A 18 -35.67 20.97 27.03
C LEU A 18 -36.61 21.68 26.05
N PRO A 19 -37.25 22.79 26.44
CA PRO A 19 -38.11 23.56 25.55
C PRO A 19 -37.27 24.17 24.44
N THR A 20 -37.33 23.55 23.26
CA THR A 20 -37.03 24.20 21.98
C THR A 20 -37.95 25.39 21.86
N GLN A 21 -37.43 26.61 22.05
CA GLN A 21 -37.91 27.86 21.43
C GLN A 21 -37.18 29.03 22.12
N ARG A 22 -36.12 29.53 21.49
CA ARG A 22 -35.87 30.98 21.54
C ARG A 22 -35.26 31.45 20.23
N ARG A 23 -36.16 32.05 19.43
CA ARG A 23 -35.94 32.86 18.23
C ARG A 23 -34.58 33.55 18.17
N LEU A 24 -33.83 33.33 17.10
CA LEU A 24 -33.05 34.40 16.48
C LEU A 24 -33.24 34.36 14.96
N ASN A 25 -33.79 35.46 14.47
CA ASN A 25 -34.04 35.75 13.08
C ASN A 25 -32.71 36.18 12.43
N ASN A 26 -32.34 35.49 11.35
CA ASN A 26 -31.44 35.88 10.24
C ASN A 26 -30.40 34.81 9.90
N THR A 27 -30.60 34.23 8.70
CA THR A 27 -29.63 33.47 7.88
C THR A 27 -28.82 32.39 8.63
N HIS A 28 -29.50 31.38 9.14
CA HIS A 28 -28.85 30.12 9.50
C HIS A 28 -29.49 28.98 8.71
N HIS A 29 -28.65 28.21 8.01
CA HIS A 29 -29.05 26.99 7.34
C HIS A 29 -29.71 26.04 8.34
N PHE A 30 -31.05 26.01 8.33
CA PHE A 30 -31.84 25.05 9.08
C PHE A 30 -31.70 23.69 8.39
N VAL A 31 -30.73 22.89 8.82
CA VAL A 31 -30.81 21.43 8.60
C VAL A 31 -32.02 20.97 9.43
N CYS A 32 -32.95 20.26 8.80
CA CYS A 32 -34.33 19.97 9.23
C CYS A 32 -34.51 19.18 10.56
N CYS A 33 -33.47 19.11 11.40
CA CYS A 33 -33.36 18.34 12.63
C CYS A 33 -32.47 19.05 13.69
N GLY A 34 -32.22 20.36 13.46
CA GLY A 34 -31.14 21.15 14.06
C GLY A 34 -31.14 21.21 15.58
N THR A 35 -29.94 21.13 16.16
CA THR A 35 -29.58 21.15 17.59
C THR A 35 -29.85 19.90 18.41
N VAL A 36 -31.06 19.32 18.43
CA VAL A 36 -31.33 18.13 19.28
C VAL A 36 -30.55 16.91 18.79
N HIS A 37 -30.49 16.68 17.47
CA HIS A 37 -29.72 15.57 16.90
C HIS A 37 -28.21 15.69 17.14
N VAL A 38 -27.67 16.91 17.13
CA VAL A 38 -26.23 17.13 17.34
C VAL A 38 -25.84 16.81 18.78
N LYS A 39 -26.68 17.18 19.76
CA LYS A 39 -26.47 16.82 21.17
C LYS A 39 -26.53 15.31 21.36
N PHE A 40 -27.52 14.65 20.79
CA PHE A 40 -27.66 13.20 20.88
C PHE A 40 -26.50 12.45 20.22
N ALA A 41 -26.09 12.87 19.01
CA ALA A 41 -24.94 12.29 18.33
C ALA A 41 -23.64 12.46 19.13
N THR A 42 -23.42 13.65 19.71
CA THR A 42 -22.25 13.91 20.55
C THR A 42 -22.25 13.02 21.78
N LEU A 43 -23.40 12.83 22.42
CA LEU A 43 -23.55 11.96 23.59
C LEU A 43 -23.28 10.49 23.25
N ILE A 44 -23.77 10.00 22.11
CA ILE A 44 -23.45 8.65 21.62
C ILE A 44 -21.94 8.50 21.40
N ILE A 45 -21.30 9.49 20.77
CA ILE A 45 -19.85 9.47 20.52
C ILE A 45 -19.07 9.39 21.85
N ILE A 46 -19.46 10.15 22.87
CA ILE A 46 -18.85 10.07 24.22
C ILE A 46 -18.96 8.65 24.77
N ILE A 47 -20.15 8.05 24.73
CA ILE A 47 -20.40 6.72 25.29
C ILE A 47 -19.57 5.67 24.57
N ILE A 48 -19.58 5.68 23.23
CA ILE A 48 -18.81 4.73 22.43
C ILE A 48 -17.32 4.88 22.72
N LYS A 49 -16.80 6.12 22.73
CA LYS A 49 -15.38 6.38 23.03
C LYS A 49 -14.99 5.87 24.41
N LEU A 50 -15.79 6.18 25.43
CA LEU A 50 -15.52 5.75 26.80
C LEU A 50 -15.57 4.22 26.95
N ALA A 51 -16.48 3.55 26.24
CA ALA A 51 -16.56 2.09 26.21
C ALA A 51 -15.34 1.46 25.52
N VAL A 52 -14.91 2.00 24.37
CA VAL A 52 -13.75 1.51 23.62
C VAL A 52 -12.46 1.70 24.40
N THR A 53 -12.21 2.92 24.91
CA THR A 53 -11.01 3.21 25.71
C THR A 53 -11.02 2.39 26.99
N GLY A 54 -12.15 2.28 27.69
CA GLY A 54 -12.26 1.45 28.89
C GLY A 54 -11.99 -0.04 28.65
N PHE A 55 -12.46 -0.59 27.53
CA PHE A 55 -12.17 -1.98 27.14
C PHE A 55 -10.69 -2.18 26.79
N LEU A 56 -10.08 -1.22 26.08
CA LEU A 56 -8.67 -1.28 25.71
C LEU A 56 -7.76 -1.22 26.94
N SER A 57 -8.02 -0.30 27.87
CA SER A 57 -7.26 -0.21 29.11
C SER A 57 -7.43 -1.46 29.99
N LEU A 58 -8.63 -2.07 30.01
CA LEU A 58 -8.85 -3.35 30.71
C LEU A 58 -8.04 -4.50 30.09
N HIS A 59 -7.98 -4.56 28.76
CA HIS A 59 -7.19 -5.54 28.03
C HIS A 59 -5.68 -5.37 28.25
N LEU A 60 -5.21 -4.12 28.32
CA LEU A 60 -3.82 -3.81 28.67
C LEU A 60 -3.49 -4.27 30.10
N LEU A 61 -4.42 -4.07 31.04
CA LEU A 61 -4.25 -4.52 32.43
C LEU A 61 -4.22 -6.04 32.53
N SER A 62 -5.04 -6.76 31.75
CA SER A 62 -5.14 -8.22 31.83
C SER A 62 -3.91 -8.95 31.29
N ASN A 63 -3.23 -8.37 30.30
CA ASN A 63 -2.17 -9.06 29.57
C ASN A 63 -0.76 -8.93 30.19
N GLY A 64 -0.60 -8.21 31.30
CA GLY A 64 0.68 -8.11 32.01
C GLY A 64 1.77 -7.47 31.15
N VAL A 65 1.91 -6.15 31.27
CA VAL A 65 2.78 -5.31 30.45
C VAL A 65 4.27 -5.67 30.62
N VAL A 66 4.87 -6.33 29.61
CA VAL A 66 6.31 -6.61 29.59
C VAL A 66 6.97 -6.24 28.25
N VAL A 67 6.64 -5.10 27.61
CA VAL A 67 7.55 -4.49 26.61
C VAL A 67 7.30 -2.98 26.46
N ASN A 68 8.25 -2.15 26.87
CA ASN A 68 8.48 -0.75 26.45
C ASN A 68 7.29 0.10 25.90
N HIS A 69 6.23 0.29 26.72
CA HIS A 69 4.91 0.86 26.34
C HIS A 69 4.74 2.37 26.64
N TRP A 70 5.82 3.15 26.79
CA TRP A 70 5.68 4.58 27.14
C TRP A 70 4.85 5.37 26.11
N ILE A 71 4.96 5.01 24.84
CA ILE A 71 4.18 5.63 23.76
C ILE A 71 2.68 5.34 23.96
N ASP A 72 2.30 4.10 24.25
CA ASP A 72 0.91 3.71 24.46
C ASP A 72 0.30 4.40 25.68
N VAL A 73 1.08 4.57 26.76
CA VAL A 73 0.65 5.32 27.95
C VAL A 73 0.39 6.79 27.62
N ILE A 74 1.27 7.43 26.82
CA ILE A 74 1.06 8.82 26.39
C ILE A 74 -0.20 8.93 25.51
N TYR A 75 -0.44 7.96 24.64
CA TYR A 75 -1.65 7.91 23.81
C TYR A 75 -2.92 7.76 24.66
N ASP A 76 -2.92 6.86 25.64
CA ASP A 76 -4.06 6.68 26.56
C ASP A 76 -4.35 7.97 27.35
N ILE A 77 -3.31 8.66 27.84
CA ILE A 77 -3.45 9.94 28.54
C ILE A 77 -4.02 11.01 27.59
N ALA A 78 -3.50 11.10 26.36
CA ALA A 78 -3.98 12.07 25.38
C ALA A 78 -5.45 11.81 25.02
N GLU A 79 -5.85 10.55 24.81
CA GLU A 79 -7.24 10.19 24.53
C GLU A 79 -8.14 10.55 25.72
N PHE A 80 -7.71 10.28 26.96
CA PHE A 80 -8.45 10.65 28.16
C PHE A 80 -8.67 12.17 28.26
N ILE A 81 -7.65 12.97 27.95
CA ILE A 81 -7.77 14.44 27.88
C ILE A 81 -8.79 14.86 26.83
N THR A 82 -8.82 14.22 25.66
CA THR A 82 -9.82 14.53 24.63
C THR A 82 -11.24 14.19 25.06
N ILE A 83 -11.44 13.06 25.76
CA ILE A 83 -12.75 12.67 26.29
C ILE A 83 -13.22 13.70 27.32
N ILE A 84 -12.36 14.12 28.24
CA ILE A 84 -12.68 15.18 29.21
C ILE A 84 -13.05 16.47 28.50
N ALA A 85 -12.26 16.89 27.50
CA ALA A 85 -12.54 18.09 26.71
C ALA A 85 -13.91 17.99 26.01
N LEU A 86 -14.28 16.80 25.52
CA LEU A 86 -15.55 16.56 24.85
C LEU A 86 -16.73 16.60 25.82
N ILE A 87 -16.60 16.00 27.00
CA ILE A 87 -17.58 16.10 28.09
C ILE A 87 -17.74 17.56 28.53
N TYR A 88 -16.63 18.29 28.68
CA TYR A 88 -16.66 19.69 29.07
C TYR A 88 -17.32 20.58 27.99
N GLY A 89 -17.02 20.31 26.72
CA GLY A 89 -17.65 20.96 25.57
C GLY A 89 -19.15 20.67 25.49
N PHE A 90 -19.56 19.43 25.81
CA PHE A 90 -20.96 19.03 25.90
C PHE A 90 -21.70 19.78 27.01
N ILE A 91 -21.13 19.86 28.22
CA ILE A 91 -21.74 20.55 29.37
C ILE A 91 -21.84 22.06 29.15
N LYS A 92 -20.79 22.70 28.60
CA LYS A 92 -20.74 24.16 28.42
C LYS A 92 -21.46 24.65 27.16
N GLU A 93 -21.89 23.76 26.28
CA GLU A 93 -22.52 24.07 24.98
C GLU A 93 -21.71 25.09 24.14
N LYS A 94 -20.40 25.16 24.35
CA LYS A 94 -19.50 26.11 23.67
C LYS A 94 -18.66 25.35 22.65
N SER A 95 -18.94 25.58 21.35
CA SER A 95 -18.25 24.97 20.20
C SER A 95 -16.72 25.04 20.28
N ARG A 96 -16.16 26.13 20.85
CA ARG A 96 -14.71 26.32 20.98
C ARG A 96 -14.01 25.22 21.78
N TRP A 97 -14.72 24.51 22.67
CA TRP A 97 -14.16 23.39 23.44
C TRP A 97 -14.18 22.04 22.71
N MET A 98 -14.92 21.92 21.60
CA MET A 98 -14.89 20.71 20.75
C MET A 98 -13.71 20.70 19.77
N LEU A 99 -13.05 21.85 19.58
CA LEU A 99 -11.93 22.02 18.66
C LEU A 99 -10.73 21.08 18.95
N PRO A 100 -10.25 20.89 20.20
CA PRO A 100 -9.15 19.94 20.47
C PRO A 100 -9.50 18.50 20.07
N TYR A 101 -10.75 18.07 20.27
CA TYR A 101 -11.18 16.76 19.82
C TYR A 101 -11.15 16.64 18.29
N MET A 102 -11.69 17.64 17.58
CA MET A 102 -11.66 17.64 16.12
C MET A 102 -10.23 17.63 15.58
N ALA A 103 -9.30 18.34 16.22
CA ALA A 103 -7.89 18.37 15.84
C ALA A 103 -7.22 16.99 16.01
N VAL A 104 -7.43 16.32 17.15
CA VAL A 104 -6.87 14.98 17.40
C VAL A 104 -7.51 13.93 16.49
N GLN A 105 -8.81 14.02 16.26
CA GLN A 105 -9.49 13.09 15.36
C GLN A 105 -9.00 13.27 13.91
N PHE A 106 -8.80 14.52 13.47
CA PHE A 106 -8.26 14.82 12.15
C PHE A 106 -6.82 14.33 11.99
N SER A 107 -5.96 14.52 12.99
CA SER A 107 -4.59 13.99 12.93
C SER A 107 -4.58 12.46 12.84
N TRP A 108 -5.49 11.77 13.54
CA TRP A 108 -5.64 10.32 13.42
C TRP A 108 -6.03 9.88 12.01
N PHE A 109 -6.99 10.57 11.39
CA PHE A 109 -7.37 10.30 10.00
C PHE A 109 -6.22 10.51 9.03
N VAL A 110 -5.40 11.55 9.22
CA VAL A 110 -4.23 11.81 8.38
C VAL A 110 -3.20 10.69 8.53
N ILE A 111 -2.89 10.26 9.76
CA ILE A 111 -1.96 9.14 10.00
C ILE A 111 -2.49 7.85 9.37
N ALA A 112 -3.78 7.53 9.55
CA ALA A 112 -4.39 6.35 8.96
C ALA A 112 -4.32 6.36 7.42
N LEU A 113 -4.53 7.53 6.80
CA LEU A 113 -4.42 7.71 5.36
C LEU A 113 -2.97 7.45 4.89
N ILE A 114 -1.98 8.03 5.57
CA ILE A 114 -0.56 7.84 5.25
C ILE A 114 -0.19 6.35 5.35
N MET A 115 -0.57 5.69 6.44
CA MET A 115 -0.29 4.27 6.64
C MET A 115 -0.94 3.40 5.55
N THR A 116 -2.18 3.73 5.16
CA THR A 116 -2.89 3.04 4.06
C THR A 116 -2.22 3.26 2.71
N ALA A 117 -1.71 4.47 2.45
CA ALA A 117 -0.97 4.76 1.22
C ALA A 117 0.34 3.96 1.14
N ILE A 118 1.07 3.86 2.26
CA ILE A 118 2.31 3.07 2.35
C ILE A 118 2.02 1.59 2.12
N THR A 119 0.98 1.02 2.75
CA THR A 119 0.64 -0.40 2.55
C THR A 119 0.22 -0.69 1.12
N MET A 120 -0.55 0.20 0.48
CA MET A 120 -0.90 0.09 -0.93
C MET A 120 0.33 0.14 -1.85
N LEU A 121 1.31 0.99 -1.54
CA LEU A 121 2.56 1.09 -2.31
C LEU A 121 3.43 -0.17 -2.15
N LEU A 122 3.55 -0.68 -0.93
CA LEU A 122 4.28 -1.92 -0.68
C LEU A 122 3.60 -3.11 -1.36
N PHE A 123 2.28 -3.16 -1.33
CA PHE A 123 1.50 -4.21 -1.98
C PHE A 123 1.63 -4.17 -3.51
N SER A 124 1.52 -2.99 -4.13
CA SER A 124 1.70 -2.84 -5.57
C SER A 124 3.13 -3.16 -6.01
N GLY A 125 4.13 -2.77 -5.21
CA GLY A 125 5.54 -3.13 -5.42
C GLY A 125 5.76 -4.64 -5.35
N GLY A 126 5.19 -5.31 -4.34
CA GLY A 126 5.26 -6.76 -4.19
C GLY A 126 4.65 -7.50 -5.38
N LEU A 127 3.44 -7.10 -5.80
CA LEU A 127 2.79 -7.66 -6.98
C LEU A 127 3.63 -7.46 -8.26
N GLY A 128 4.29 -6.30 -8.41
CA GLY A 128 5.17 -6.04 -9.54
C GLY A 128 6.36 -7.01 -9.62
N ILE A 129 6.96 -7.31 -8.47
CA ILE A 129 8.07 -8.28 -8.38
C ILE A 129 7.57 -9.69 -8.72
N GLU A 130 6.45 -10.11 -8.13
CA GLU A 130 5.85 -11.42 -8.39
C GLU A 130 5.51 -11.60 -9.88
N LEU A 131 4.91 -10.58 -10.50
CA LEU A 131 4.56 -10.62 -11.92
C LEU A 131 5.80 -10.68 -12.81
N SER A 132 6.87 -9.97 -12.44
CA SER A 132 8.14 -9.99 -13.17
C SER A 132 8.80 -11.38 -13.12
N ILE A 133 8.79 -12.03 -11.97
CA ILE A 133 9.28 -13.41 -11.81
C ILE A 133 8.44 -14.36 -12.65
N LEU A 134 7.11 -14.23 -12.60
CA LEU A 134 6.20 -15.09 -13.34
C LEU A 134 6.38 -14.95 -14.86
N LEU A 135 6.57 -13.73 -15.36
CA LEU A 135 6.90 -13.47 -16.75
C LEU A 135 8.26 -14.05 -17.16
N ALA A 136 9.27 -13.95 -16.28
CA ALA A 136 10.58 -14.56 -16.53
C ALA A 136 10.49 -16.10 -16.59
N CYS A 137 9.73 -16.72 -15.67
CA CYS A 137 9.46 -18.15 -15.70
C CYS A 137 8.70 -18.54 -16.97
N ASN A 138 7.68 -17.78 -17.37
CA ASN A 138 6.92 -18.09 -18.59
C ASN A 138 7.81 -18.04 -19.84
N ARG A 139 8.66 -17.00 -19.97
CA ARG A 139 9.64 -16.92 -21.06
C ARG A 139 10.62 -18.09 -21.06
N TYR A 140 11.10 -18.51 -19.88
CA TYR A 140 11.98 -19.66 -19.76
C TYR A 140 11.32 -20.95 -20.27
N PHE A 141 10.06 -21.19 -19.90
CA PHE A 141 9.32 -22.37 -20.37
C PHE A 141 8.99 -22.33 -21.87
N ASP A 142 8.72 -21.15 -22.43
CA ASP A 142 8.50 -20.99 -23.87
C ASP A 142 9.77 -21.28 -24.67
N ASP A 143 10.95 -20.83 -24.21
CA ASP A 143 12.25 -21.15 -24.85
C ASP A 143 12.53 -22.66 -24.84
N GLN A 144 12.25 -23.32 -23.71
CA GLN A 144 12.38 -24.78 -23.59
C GLN A 144 11.46 -25.53 -24.57
N ARG A 145 10.20 -25.07 -24.73
CA ARG A 145 9.28 -25.66 -25.72
C ARG A 145 9.81 -25.49 -27.14
N TYR A 146 10.36 -24.33 -27.46
CA TYR A 146 10.92 -24.08 -28.80
C TYR A 146 12.08 -25.04 -29.11
N ARG A 147 13.02 -25.23 -28.18
CA ARG A 147 14.15 -26.17 -28.36
C ARG A 147 13.68 -27.61 -28.57
N ILE A 148 12.70 -28.08 -27.80
CA ILE A 148 12.15 -29.43 -27.96
C ILE A 148 11.53 -29.61 -29.36
N HIS A 149 10.82 -28.60 -29.86
CA HIS A 149 10.26 -28.64 -31.21
C HIS A 149 11.33 -28.61 -32.30
N GLU A 150 12.41 -27.85 -32.11
CA GLU A 150 13.53 -27.80 -33.04
C GLU A 150 14.21 -29.16 -33.14
N ILE A 151 14.55 -29.81 -32.01
CA ILE A 151 15.18 -31.14 -31.97
C ILE A 151 14.31 -32.18 -32.69
N ARG A 152 12.99 -32.15 -32.48
CA ARG A 152 12.06 -33.10 -33.12
C ARG A 152 12.00 -32.95 -34.64
N ASN A 153 12.17 -31.73 -35.16
CA ASN A 153 12.03 -31.45 -36.60
C ASN A 153 13.35 -31.47 -37.37
N ARG A 154 14.47 -31.82 -36.75
CA ARG A 154 15.74 -31.94 -37.48
C ARG A 154 15.65 -33.11 -38.47
N PRO A 155 15.94 -32.89 -39.77
CA PRO A 155 15.92 -33.96 -40.76
C PRO A 155 16.97 -35.01 -40.39
N ILE A 156 16.54 -36.27 -40.27
CA ILE A 156 17.43 -37.41 -40.04
C ILE A 156 18.26 -37.59 -41.31
N ILE A 157 19.50 -37.10 -41.31
CA ILE A 157 20.47 -37.36 -42.38
C ILE A 157 20.88 -38.83 -42.23
N ARG A 158 20.24 -39.70 -43.02
CA ARG A 158 20.70 -41.08 -43.18
C ARG A 158 21.92 -41.04 -44.10
N ASN A 159 23.12 -41.25 -43.54
CA ASN A 159 24.30 -41.52 -44.35
C ASN A 159 24.02 -42.75 -45.22
N VAL A 160 24.33 -42.63 -46.52
CA VAL A 160 24.02 -43.60 -47.57
C VAL A 160 24.90 -44.87 -47.48
N ASP A 161 25.88 -44.88 -46.58
CA ASP A 161 26.87 -45.97 -46.48
C ASP A 161 26.47 -47.11 -45.53
N GLY A 162 25.22 -47.19 -45.08
CA GLY A 162 24.70 -48.38 -44.41
C GLY A 162 25.33 -48.71 -43.04
N GLN A 163 26.09 -47.79 -42.44
CA GLN A 163 26.48 -47.90 -41.03
C GLN A 163 25.66 -46.94 -40.18
N VAL A 164 24.73 -47.52 -39.41
CA VAL A 164 23.94 -46.80 -38.40
C VAL A 164 24.82 -46.61 -37.16
N GLU A 165 25.60 -45.54 -37.13
CA GLU A 165 26.28 -45.10 -35.91
C GLU A 165 25.31 -44.23 -35.10
N HIS A 166 24.61 -44.83 -34.13
CA HIS A 166 23.87 -44.10 -33.10
C HIS A 166 24.85 -43.46 -32.12
N THR A 167 25.51 -42.38 -32.52
CA THR A 167 26.20 -41.49 -31.60
C THR A 167 25.16 -40.54 -30.99
N VAL A 168 24.46 -41.04 -29.96
CA VAL A 168 23.82 -40.18 -28.97
C VAL A 168 24.97 -39.52 -28.20
N VAL A 169 25.53 -38.44 -28.77
CA VAL A 169 26.44 -37.58 -28.03
C VAL A 169 25.55 -36.75 -27.11
N ASP A 170 25.51 -37.13 -25.84
CA ASP A 170 25.00 -36.31 -24.74
C ASP A 170 25.83 -35.01 -24.68
N MET A 171 25.41 -34.03 -25.47
CA MET A 171 26.10 -32.76 -25.67
C MET A 171 26.24 -31.96 -24.36
N ASP A 172 25.34 -32.21 -23.41
CA ASP A 172 25.31 -31.56 -22.09
C ASP A 172 26.46 -31.99 -21.16
N THR A 173 27.07 -33.17 -21.38
CA THR A 173 28.15 -33.65 -20.50
C THR A 173 29.55 -33.18 -20.92
N VAL A 174 29.75 -32.89 -22.21
CA VAL A 174 31.05 -32.45 -22.74
C VAL A 174 31.27 -30.96 -22.51
N GLU A 175 30.22 -30.14 -22.67
CA GLU A 175 30.33 -28.70 -22.46
C GLU A 175 30.50 -28.36 -20.97
N PHE A 176 29.81 -29.08 -20.07
CA PHE A 176 29.94 -28.86 -18.63
C PHE A 176 31.34 -29.21 -18.09
N LYS A 177 32.00 -30.23 -18.66
CA LYS A 177 33.37 -30.60 -18.27
C LYS A 177 34.38 -29.53 -18.66
N ASN A 178 34.26 -28.98 -19.86
CA ASN A 178 35.16 -27.93 -20.35
C ASN A 178 34.96 -26.60 -19.61
N VAL A 179 33.72 -26.26 -19.26
CA VAL A 179 33.41 -25.07 -18.44
C VAL A 179 33.91 -25.22 -17.00
N LEU A 180 33.77 -26.41 -16.41
CA LEU A 180 34.29 -26.69 -15.06
C LEU A 180 35.83 -26.66 -15.02
N GLU A 181 36.49 -27.13 -16.09
CA GLU A 181 37.95 -27.11 -16.20
C GLU A 181 38.51 -25.70 -16.44
N GLN A 182 37.79 -24.85 -17.19
CA GLN A 182 38.12 -23.42 -17.32
C GLN A 182 37.90 -22.63 -16.01
N ALA A 183 36.82 -22.91 -15.27
CA ALA A 183 36.55 -22.26 -13.98
C ALA A 183 37.63 -22.60 -12.94
N LYS A 184 38.13 -23.86 -12.95
CA LYS A 184 39.19 -24.33 -12.06
C LYS A 184 40.56 -23.70 -12.38
N ASN A 185 40.83 -23.42 -13.65
CA ASN A 185 42.06 -22.74 -14.08
C ASN A 185 42.03 -21.22 -13.82
N GLN A 186 40.85 -20.60 -13.71
CA GLN A 186 40.73 -19.18 -13.36
C GLN A 186 40.80 -18.91 -11.85
N THR A 187 40.45 -19.87 -10.98
CA THR A 187 40.55 -19.70 -9.52
C THR A 187 41.98 -19.78 -8.98
N GLY A 188 42.94 -20.27 -9.77
CA GLY A 188 44.35 -20.38 -9.38
C GLY A 188 45.21 -19.12 -9.56
N ASN A 189 44.71 -18.07 -10.22
CA ASN A 189 45.49 -16.88 -10.57
C ASN A 189 44.95 -15.56 -9.97
N VAL A 190 44.03 -15.61 -9.00
CA VAL A 190 43.41 -14.40 -8.39
C VAL A 190 43.89 -14.17 -6.96
N GLU A 191 45.21 -14.23 -6.73
CA GLU A 191 45.82 -13.68 -5.50
C GLU A 191 46.88 -12.61 -5.76
N THR A 192 47.10 -12.19 -7.01
CA THR A 192 48.14 -11.19 -7.32
C THR A 192 47.67 -10.19 -8.37
N ASN A 193 46.66 -9.38 -8.06
CA ASN A 193 46.49 -8.03 -8.64
C ASN A 193 45.34 -7.24 -7.98
N GLN A 194 45.37 -7.13 -6.64
CA GLN A 194 44.84 -5.93 -5.99
C GLN A 194 45.96 -4.90 -6.00
N ASN A 195 45.95 -3.99 -6.98
CA ASN A 195 46.50 -2.62 -6.95
C ASN A 195 46.81 -2.13 -8.37
N ASN A 196 45.80 -1.72 -9.14
CA ASN A 196 45.89 -0.52 -9.99
C ASN A 196 44.64 -0.26 -10.84
N SER A 197 44.41 1.03 -11.07
CA SER A 197 43.45 1.71 -11.96
C SER A 197 42.01 1.80 -11.43
N ASN A 198 41.53 2.96 -10.98
CA ASN A 198 41.32 4.26 -11.65
C ASN A 198 40.45 4.18 -12.91
N ASN A 199 39.27 4.80 -12.78
CA ASN A 199 38.55 5.60 -13.78
C ASN A 199 38.40 5.01 -15.19
N GLY A 200 37.20 4.57 -15.56
CA GLY A 200 36.90 4.31 -16.97
C GLY A 200 35.60 3.55 -17.25
N PHE A 201 34.45 4.07 -16.79
CA PHE A 201 33.13 3.58 -17.23
C PHE A 201 32.51 4.51 -18.29
N ALA A 202 33.35 5.07 -19.17
CA ALA A 202 32.91 5.76 -20.37
C ALA A 202 33.46 4.97 -21.57
N ASN A 203 32.59 4.20 -22.21
CA ASN A 203 32.88 3.60 -23.51
C ASN A 203 32.68 4.72 -24.57
N PRO A 204 33.73 5.21 -25.24
CA PRO A 204 33.60 6.29 -26.23
C PRO A 204 32.91 5.87 -27.54
N ASN A 205 32.54 4.60 -27.70
CA ASN A 205 31.91 4.08 -28.92
C ASN A 205 30.40 3.80 -28.80
N PHE A 206 29.74 4.28 -27.74
CA PHE A 206 28.28 4.20 -27.65
C PHE A 206 27.65 5.53 -28.10
N SER A 207 27.56 5.74 -29.41
CA SER A 207 26.70 6.78 -29.97
C SER A 207 25.28 6.25 -30.08
N LEU A 208 24.42 6.63 -29.14
CA LEU A 208 22.97 6.56 -29.35
C LEU A 208 22.62 7.60 -30.42
N VAL A 209 22.56 7.15 -31.67
CA VAL A 209 21.89 7.89 -32.73
C VAL A 209 20.41 7.58 -32.58
N ASP A 210 19.73 8.42 -31.80
CA ASP A 210 18.27 8.52 -31.80
C ASP A 210 17.87 9.21 -33.11
N SER A 211 17.57 8.42 -34.13
CA SER A 211 16.95 8.91 -35.35
C SER A 211 15.84 7.96 -35.74
N GLU A 212 14.65 8.21 -35.21
CA GLU A 212 13.34 7.86 -35.77
C GLU A 212 12.33 8.07 -34.64
N ASP A 213 11.59 9.20 -34.69
CA ASP A 213 10.22 9.35 -34.17
C ASP A 213 9.68 10.81 -34.31
N GLU A 214 10.13 11.56 -35.33
CA GLU A 214 9.65 12.94 -35.59
C GLU A 214 8.61 13.03 -36.73
N VAL A 215 7.84 11.97 -36.97
CA VAL A 215 6.81 11.96 -38.02
C VAL A 215 5.51 11.36 -37.48
N ASP A 216 4.72 12.13 -36.72
CA ASP A 216 3.25 11.99 -36.74
C ASP A 216 2.40 13.01 -35.93
N GLU A 217 2.93 14.13 -35.44
CA GLU A 217 2.09 15.08 -34.66
C GLU A 217 1.16 15.97 -35.51
N ASN A 218 1.37 16.11 -36.82
CA ASN A 218 0.60 17.07 -37.63
C ASN A 218 -0.72 16.56 -38.22
N ASN A 219 -1.11 15.30 -38.00
CA ASN A 219 -2.31 14.72 -38.64
C ASN A 219 -3.55 14.57 -37.75
N TRP A 220 -3.43 14.79 -36.43
CA TRP A 220 -4.57 14.63 -35.51
C TRP A 220 -5.61 15.75 -35.60
N HIS A 221 -5.19 16.99 -35.86
CA HIS A 221 -6.12 18.13 -35.92
C HIS A 221 -7.03 18.15 -37.17
N LYS A 222 -6.72 17.41 -38.23
CA LYS A 222 -7.57 17.34 -39.44
C LYS A 222 -8.77 16.39 -39.29
N LYS A 223 -8.71 15.39 -38.40
CA LYS A 223 -9.83 14.45 -38.19
C LYS A 223 -10.97 15.04 -37.34
N ALA A 224 -10.68 15.95 -36.42
CA ALA A 224 -11.70 16.54 -35.53
C ALA A 224 -12.61 17.58 -36.22
N LYS A 225 -12.19 18.18 -37.34
CA LYS A 225 -12.98 19.22 -38.03
C LYS A 225 -14.06 18.67 -38.98
N LYS A 226 -14.03 17.36 -39.29
CA LYS A 226 -14.95 16.76 -40.27
C LYS A 226 -16.23 16.18 -39.67
N SER A 227 -16.35 16.11 -38.33
CA SER A 227 -17.53 15.56 -37.64
C SER A 227 -18.58 16.59 -37.23
N ASN A 228 -18.33 17.89 -37.38
CA ASN A 228 -19.28 18.97 -36.99
C ASN A 228 -20.04 19.59 -38.17
N ILE A 229 -20.07 18.95 -39.35
CA ILE A 229 -20.79 19.46 -40.55
C ILE A 229 -22.01 18.57 -40.88
N LEU A 230 -22.36 17.59 -40.05
CA LEU A 230 -23.49 16.68 -40.28
C LEU A 230 -24.48 16.62 -39.09
N ALA A 231 -24.63 17.71 -38.34
CA ALA A 231 -25.71 17.88 -37.37
C ALA A 231 -26.48 19.17 -37.66
#